data_AF-A0A6C0J3Q0-F1
#
_entry.id   AF-A0A6C0J3Q0-F1
#
_cell.length_a   1.000
_cell.length_b   1.000
_cell.length_c   1.000
_cell.angle_alpha   90.00
_cell.angle_beta   90.00
_cell.angle_gamma   90.00
#
_symmetry.space_group_name_H-M   'P 1'
#
loop_
_entity.id
_entity.type
_entity.pdbx_description
1 polymer ?
#
loop_
_entity_poly.entity_id
_entity_poly.type
_entity_poly.pdbx_seq_one_letter_code
_entity_poly.pdbx_strand_id
1 'polypeptide(L)'
;MLYYRGNDEKRYTEIPPIPEGTTHLDVCFNPGLTELPPLPEGLTNLNCSATGLSTLVLPESLLEFNCSYSKFKSLPALPAGLTDLVCGYNRELAELPPLPKGLRVLMIDYTAMSVIPRLPETLRVFLATGAPLAEPFASYNAEYRKELRISVLIDQVNAYWDKLALTPV
;
A
#
# COMPACT_ATOMS: atom_id res chain seq x y z
N MET A 1 -3.33 -18.88 -10.88
CA MET A 1 -2.71 -18.46 -9.61
C MET A 1 -1.31 -19.07 -9.56
N LEU A 2 -0.31 -18.30 -9.14
CA LEU A 2 1.10 -18.68 -9.12
C LEU A 2 1.71 -18.38 -7.75
N TYR A 3 2.41 -19.35 -7.17
CA TYR A 3 2.91 -19.28 -5.79
C TYR A 3 4.40 -19.61 -5.73
N TYR A 4 5.19 -18.65 -5.28
CA TYR A 4 6.59 -18.80 -4.91
C TYR A 4 6.79 -18.36 -3.46
N ARG A 5 5.98 -18.87 -2.53
CA ARG A 5 6.08 -18.49 -1.12
C ARG A 5 7.33 -19.09 -0.49
N GLY A 6 8.11 -18.26 0.20
CA GLY A 6 9.24 -18.71 1.00
C GLY A 6 8.80 -19.32 2.33
N ASN A 7 9.62 -20.22 2.86
CA ASN A 7 9.49 -20.82 4.18
C ASN A 7 10.89 -21.15 4.73
N ASP A 8 10.96 -21.99 5.77
CA ASP A 8 12.23 -22.38 6.40
C ASP A 8 13.07 -23.34 5.54
N GLU A 9 12.43 -24.10 4.65
CA GLU A 9 13.10 -25.08 3.78
C GLU A 9 13.56 -24.47 2.45
N LYS A 10 12.81 -23.48 1.95
CA LYS A 10 13.04 -22.89 0.63
C LYS A 10 12.72 -21.40 0.61
N ARG A 11 13.65 -20.62 0.09
CA ARG A 11 13.47 -19.19 -0.21
C ARG A 11 13.99 -18.91 -1.62
N TYR A 12 13.29 -18.04 -2.32
CA TYR A 12 13.60 -17.61 -3.68
C TYR A 12 14.41 -16.31 -3.64
N THR A 13 15.45 -16.21 -4.44
CA THR A 13 16.16 -14.95 -4.74
C THR A 13 15.80 -14.40 -6.10
N GLU A 14 15.24 -15.27 -6.96
CA GLU A 14 14.72 -14.98 -8.29
C GLU A 14 13.54 -15.94 -8.58
N ILE A 15 12.67 -15.56 -9.51
CA ILE A 15 11.59 -16.42 -10.02
C ILE A 15 11.62 -16.41 -11.55
N PRO A 16 11.20 -17.51 -12.22
CA PRO A 16 11.13 -17.55 -13.67
C PRO A 16 10.08 -16.57 -14.22
N PRO A 17 10.07 -16.30 -15.55
CA PRO A 17 9.05 -15.48 -16.19
C PRO A 17 7.63 -15.89 -15.78
N ILE A 18 6.82 -14.89 -15.45
CA ILE A 18 5.44 -15.10 -15.00
C ILE A 18 4.60 -15.44 -16.23
N PRO A 19 3.87 -16.57 -16.25
CA PRO A 19 3.05 -16.94 -17.40
C PRO A 19 1.96 -15.91 -17.70
N GLU A 20 1.75 -15.64 -18.98
CA GLU A 20 0.59 -14.90 -19.47
C GLU A 20 -0.72 -15.52 -18.95
N GLY A 21 -1.66 -14.67 -18.53
CA GLY A 21 -2.91 -15.10 -17.89
C GLY A 21 -2.81 -15.38 -16.38
N THR A 22 -1.66 -15.15 -15.74
CA THR A 22 -1.56 -15.18 -14.28
C THR A 22 -2.36 -14.03 -13.67
N THR A 23 -3.46 -14.34 -12.99
CA THR A 23 -4.30 -13.34 -12.30
C THR A 23 -3.90 -13.11 -10.84
N HIS A 24 -3.26 -14.10 -10.20
CA HIS A 24 -2.81 -14.00 -8.81
C HIS A 24 -1.37 -14.47 -8.70
N LEU A 25 -0.51 -13.64 -8.10
CA LEU A 25 0.89 -13.91 -7.82
C LEU A 25 1.16 -13.72 -6.33
N ASP A 26 1.65 -14.78 -5.67
CA ASP A 26 2.11 -14.71 -4.29
C ASP A 26 3.58 -15.16 -4.20
N VAL A 27 4.44 -14.21 -3.88
CA VAL A 27 5.90 -14.37 -3.74
C VAL A 27 6.37 -14.04 -2.32
N CYS A 28 5.47 -14.10 -1.34
CA CYS A 28 5.79 -13.62 0.00
C CYS A 28 6.85 -14.46 0.73
N PHE A 29 7.44 -13.89 1.78
CA PHE A 29 8.45 -14.53 2.64
C PHE A 29 9.77 -14.89 1.93
N ASN A 30 10.15 -14.11 0.92
CA ASN A 30 11.42 -14.25 0.21
C ASN A 30 12.29 -13.00 0.41
N PRO A 31 12.96 -12.85 1.56
CA PRO A 31 13.73 -11.63 1.85
C PRO A 31 14.89 -11.38 0.88
N GLY A 32 15.36 -12.41 0.17
CA GLY A 32 16.38 -12.30 -0.87
C GLY A 32 15.85 -11.99 -2.27
N LEU A 33 14.52 -11.98 -2.48
CA LEU A 33 13.90 -11.63 -3.75
C LEU A 33 13.82 -10.12 -3.86
N THR A 34 14.75 -9.52 -4.61
CA THR A 34 14.90 -8.07 -4.74
C THR A 34 14.31 -7.49 -6.03
N GLU A 35 13.94 -8.35 -6.96
CA GLU A 35 13.30 -7.99 -8.23
C GLU A 35 12.29 -9.06 -8.65
N LEU A 36 11.33 -8.67 -9.48
CA LEU A 36 10.40 -9.58 -10.15
C LEU A 36 10.57 -9.44 -11.67
N PRO A 37 10.35 -10.52 -12.44
CA PRO A 37 10.07 -10.41 -13.87
C PRO A 37 8.88 -9.46 -14.13
N PRO A 38 8.72 -8.96 -15.37
CA PRO A 38 7.56 -8.15 -15.74
C PRO A 38 6.24 -8.81 -15.32
N LEU A 39 5.36 -8.03 -14.71
CA LEU A 39 4.05 -8.50 -14.29
C LEU A 39 3.13 -8.59 -15.52
N PRO A 40 2.34 -9.67 -15.67
CA PRO A 40 1.43 -9.81 -16.80
C PRO A 40 0.27 -8.81 -16.71
N GLU A 41 -0.21 -8.35 -17.86
CA GLU A 41 -1.25 -7.31 -17.96
C GLU A 41 -2.60 -7.71 -17.34
N GLY A 42 -2.83 -9.00 -17.09
CA GLY A 42 -4.04 -9.53 -16.47
C GLY A 42 -3.94 -9.81 -14.97
N LEU A 43 -2.84 -9.42 -14.31
CA LEU A 43 -2.64 -9.65 -12.88
C LEU A 43 -3.60 -8.78 -12.06
N THR A 44 -4.47 -9.40 -11.25
CA THR A 44 -5.44 -8.70 -10.40
C THR A 44 -5.01 -8.69 -8.94
N ASN A 45 -4.20 -9.65 -8.49
CA ASN A 45 -3.80 -9.80 -7.10
C ASN A 45 -2.29 -10.05 -7.00
N LEU A 46 -1.59 -9.21 -6.23
CA LEU A 46 -0.17 -9.35 -5.96
C LEU A 46 0.11 -9.32 -4.45
N ASN A 47 0.64 -10.42 -3.92
CA ASN A 47 1.24 -10.48 -2.61
C ASN A 47 2.76 -10.65 -2.74
N CYS A 48 3.50 -9.59 -2.44
CA CYS A 48 4.96 -9.60 -2.40
C CYS A 48 5.49 -9.20 -1.00
N SER A 49 4.71 -9.49 0.04
CA SER A 49 5.07 -9.16 1.41
C SER A 49 6.29 -9.93 1.92
N ALA A 50 7.05 -9.33 2.84
CA ALA A 50 8.28 -9.92 3.38
C ALA A 50 9.30 -10.30 2.29
N THR A 51 9.50 -9.42 1.31
CA THR A 51 10.52 -9.56 0.25
C THR A 51 11.60 -8.48 0.34
N GLY A 52 12.63 -8.59 -0.49
CA GLY A 52 13.65 -7.56 -0.67
C GLY A 52 13.26 -6.45 -1.65
N LEU A 53 12.04 -6.47 -2.19
CA LEU A 53 11.59 -5.54 -3.23
C LEU A 53 11.53 -4.10 -2.72
N SER A 54 12.04 -3.19 -3.55
CA SER A 54 12.06 -1.74 -3.28
C SER A 54 11.43 -0.90 -4.40
N THR A 55 11.18 -1.51 -5.56
CA THR A 55 10.53 -0.90 -6.73
C THR A 55 9.77 -1.96 -7.52
N LEU A 56 8.74 -1.55 -8.25
CA LEU A 56 7.92 -2.43 -9.10
C LEU A 56 7.14 -1.59 -10.12
N VAL A 57 6.78 -2.17 -11.27
CA VAL A 57 5.77 -1.57 -12.18
C VAL A 57 4.48 -2.38 -12.04
N LEU A 58 3.39 -1.72 -11.67
CA LEU A 58 2.09 -2.37 -11.46
C LEU A 58 1.28 -2.36 -12.76
N PRO A 59 0.61 -3.46 -13.13
CA PRO A 59 -0.31 -3.48 -14.26
C PRO A 59 -1.63 -2.76 -13.91
N GLU A 60 -2.26 -2.16 -14.92
CA GLU A 60 -3.54 -1.41 -14.75
C GLU A 60 -4.70 -2.29 -14.25
N SER A 61 -4.62 -3.61 -14.43
CA SER A 61 -5.61 -4.58 -13.95
C SER A 61 -5.55 -4.85 -12.45
N LEU A 62 -4.50 -4.39 -11.75
CA LEU A 62 -4.26 -4.77 -10.36
C LEU A 62 -5.33 -4.17 -9.44
N LEU A 63 -5.95 -5.04 -8.65
CA LEU A 63 -7.01 -4.70 -7.69
C LEU A 63 -6.49 -4.76 -6.25
N GLU A 64 -5.63 -5.74 -5.96
CA GLU A 64 -5.08 -5.97 -4.62
C GLU A 64 -3.55 -5.99 -4.65
N PHE A 65 -2.93 -5.17 -3.81
CA PHE A 65 -1.48 -5.07 -3.69
C PHE A 65 -1.03 -5.11 -2.23
N ASN A 66 -0.33 -6.18 -1.85
CA ASN A 66 0.33 -6.31 -0.56
C ASN A 66 1.85 -6.34 -0.73
N CYS A 67 2.51 -5.25 -0.33
CA CYS A 67 3.97 -5.09 -0.29
C CYS A 67 4.50 -4.87 1.12
N SER A 68 3.74 -5.28 2.15
CA SER A 68 4.16 -5.10 3.54
C SER A 68 5.49 -5.80 3.87
N TYR A 69 6.21 -5.30 4.88
CA TYR A 69 7.51 -5.86 5.30
C TYR A 69 8.57 -5.96 4.17
N SER A 70 8.51 -5.06 3.19
CA SER A 70 9.47 -5.04 2.07
C SER A 70 10.49 -3.91 2.25
N LYS A 71 11.04 -3.36 1.15
CA LYS A 71 12.06 -2.31 1.14
C LYS A 71 11.63 -1.06 0.37
N PHE A 72 10.32 -0.85 0.21
CA PHE A 72 9.81 0.33 -0.48
C PHE A 72 10.06 1.59 0.35
N LYS A 73 10.72 2.58 -0.26
CA LYS A 73 10.85 3.94 0.27
C LYS A 73 9.84 4.91 -0.35
N SER A 74 9.39 4.57 -1.55
CA SER A 74 8.26 5.14 -2.26
C SER A 74 7.52 3.99 -2.95
N LEU A 75 6.24 4.18 -3.27
CA LEU A 75 5.48 3.22 -4.07
C LEU A 75 5.43 3.67 -5.54
N PRO A 76 5.32 2.73 -6.50
CA PRO A 76 5.03 3.07 -7.89
C PRO A 76 3.64 3.69 -8.04
N ALA A 77 3.36 4.23 -9.23
CA ALA A 77 2.02 4.69 -9.57
C ALA A 77 0.98 3.59 -9.30
N LEU A 78 -0.10 3.96 -8.59
CA LEU A 78 -1.16 3.03 -8.26
C LEU A 78 -2.18 2.99 -9.40
N PRO A 79 -2.56 1.79 -9.88
CA PRO A 79 -3.52 1.68 -10.96
C PRO A 79 -4.91 2.16 -10.51
N ALA A 80 -5.67 2.73 -11.43
CA ALA A 80 -6.95 3.37 -11.11
C ALA A 80 -8.00 2.41 -10.51
N GLY A 81 -7.86 1.11 -10.80
CA GLY A 81 -8.74 0.04 -10.31
C GLY A 81 -8.38 -0.51 -8.92
N LEU A 82 -7.24 -0.12 -8.33
CA LEU A 82 -6.79 -0.69 -7.06
C LEU A 82 -7.82 -0.43 -5.94
N THR A 83 -8.24 -1.49 -5.27
CA THR A 83 -9.18 -1.45 -4.14
C THR A 83 -8.49 -1.67 -2.80
N ASP A 84 -7.38 -2.40 -2.78
CA ASP A 84 -6.73 -2.82 -1.53
C ASP A 84 -5.23 -2.58 -1.60
N LEU A 85 -4.73 -1.73 -0.70
CA LEU A 85 -3.31 -1.43 -0.57
C LEU A 85 -2.81 -1.72 0.85
N VAL A 86 -1.92 -2.69 0.98
CA VAL A 86 -1.25 -3.06 2.23
C VAL A 86 0.25 -2.86 2.07
N CYS A 87 0.76 -1.75 2.59
CA CYS A 87 2.17 -1.36 2.47
C CYS A 87 2.84 -1.10 3.83
N GLY A 88 2.24 -1.56 4.92
CA GLY A 88 2.78 -1.44 6.27
C GLY A 88 4.16 -2.10 6.45
N TYR A 89 4.87 -1.73 7.51
CA TYR A 89 6.20 -2.19 7.88
C TYR A 89 7.32 -1.87 6.87
N ASN A 90 7.05 -1.02 5.87
CA ASN A 90 8.07 -0.35 5.07
C ASN A 90 8.54 0.91 5.83
N ARG A 91 9.50 0.74 6.74
CA ARG A 91 9.91 1.77 7.73
C ARG A 91 10.49 3.06 7.14
N GLU A 92 10.86 3.06 5.87
CA GLU A 92 11.38 4.25 5.16
C GLU A 92 10.33 4.85 4.21
N LEU A 93 9.13 4.27 4.10
CA LEU A 93 8.04 4.79 3.27
C LEU A 93 7.44 6.02 3.95
N ALA A 94 7.76 7.21 3.43
CA ALA A 94 7.36 8.49 4.02
C ALA A 94 6.25 9.21 3.24
N GLU A 95 5.95 8.76 2.02
CA GLU A 95 4.92 9.32 1.17
C GLU A 95 4.22 8.23 0.36
N LEU A 96 3.00 8.53 -0.10
CA LEU A 96 2.25 7.70 -1.03
C LEU A 96 1.96 8.48 -2.32
N PRO A 97 1.94 7.82 -3.48
CA PRO A 97 1.35 8.38 -4.69
C PRO A 97 -0.15 8.67 -4.47
N PRO A 98 -0.80 9.44 -5.37
CA PRO A 98 -2.24 9.69 -5.30
C PRO A 98 -3.04 8.39 -5.17
N LEU A 99 -3.94 8.36 -4.18
CA LEU A 99 -4.76 7.18 -3.92
C LEU A 99 -5.86 7.05 -4.99
N PRO A 100 -6.10 5.84 -5.53
CA PRO A 100 -7.19 5.59 -6.46
C PRO A 100 -8.56 5.90 -5.85
N LYS A 101 -9.46 6.48 -6.65
CA LYS A 101 -10.80 6.89 -6.20
C LYS A 101 -11.66 5.74 -5.68
N GLY A 102 -11.34 4.50 -6.06
CA GLY A 102 -12.04 3.28 -5.66
C GLY A 102 -11.42 2.56 -4.46
N LEU A 103 -10.32 3.08 -3.87
CA LEU A 103 -9.62 2.39 -2.78
C LEU A 103 -10.55 2.19 -1.58
N ARG A 104 -10.57 0.97 -1.03
CA ARG A 104 -11.40 0.53 0.09
C ARG A 104 -10.57 0.19 1.32
N VAL A 105 -9.35 -0.32 1.13
CA VAL A 105 -8.45 -0.70 2.21
C VAL A 105 -7.11 0.01 2.02
N LEU A 106 -6.66 0.69 3.08
CA LEU A 106 -5.33 1.28 3.16
C LEU A 106 -4.68 0.94 4.50
N MET A 107 -3.57 0.21 4.46
CA MET A 107 -2.79 -0.16 5.64
C MET A 107 -1.34 0.34 5.50
N ILE A 108 -0.99 1.32 6.33
CA ILE A 108 0.31 1.99 6.40
C ILE A 108 0.97 1.86 7.77
N ASP A 109 0.58 0.84 8.55
CA ASP A 109 1.16 0.58 9.88
C ASP A 109 2.69 0.53 9.81
N TYR A 110 3.40 1.12 10.77
CA TYR A 110 4.86 1.08 10.90
C TYR A 110 5.62 1.55 9.64
N THR A 111 5.11 2.58 8.99
CA THR A 111 5.79 3.36 7.94
C THR A 111 6.40 4.64 8.52
N ALA A 112 7.12 5.44 7.72
CA ALA A 112 7.63 6.76 8.10
C ALA A 112 6.65 7.91 7.80
N MET A 113 5.40 7.59 7.45
CA MET A 113 4.37 8.59 7.12
C MET A 113 4.15 9.55 8.29
N SER A 114 4.41 10.83 8.07
CA SER A 114 4.10 11.92 9.01
C SER A 114 2.77 12.60 8.72
N VAL A 115 2.18 12.35 7.55
CA VAL A 115 0.89 12.91 7.14
C VAL A 115 -0.02 11.79 6.64
N ILE A 116 -1.34 12.03 6.64
CA ILE A 116 -2.29 11.16 5.94
C ILE A 116 -2.62 11.84 4.60
N PRO A 117 -2.43 11.18 3.45
CA PRO A 117 -2.81 11.75 2.15
C PRO A 117 -4.33 11.94 2.08
N ARG A 118 -4.82 12.70 1.09
CA ARG A 118 -6.26 12.76 0.81
C ARG A 118 -6.84 11.35 0.69
N LEU A 119 -7.93 11.10 1.41
CA LEU A 119 -8.56 9.79 1.47
C LEU A 119 -9.75 9.74 0.49
N PRO A 120 -9.93 8.64 -0.26
CA PRO A 120 -11.11 8.48 -1.09
C PRO A 120 -12.36 8.18 -0.25
N GLU A 121 -13.51 8.71 -0.67
CA GLU A 121 -14.81 8.50 -0.02
C GLU A 121 -15.24 7.01 0.04
N THR A 122 -14.65 6.18 -0.81
CA THR A 122 -14.87 4.72 -0.84
C THR A 122 -14.12 3.97 0.25
N LEU A 123 -13.20 4.62 0.98
CA LEU A 123 -12.39 3.96 2.00
C LEU A 123 -13.28 3.38 3.10
N ARG A 124 -12.96 2.16 3.51
CA ARG A 124 -13.70 1.39 4.53
C ARG A 124 -12.80 0.96 5.68
N VAL A 125 -11.54 0.66 5.37
CA VAL A 125 -10.54 0.26 6.36
C VAL A 125 -9.30 1.14 6.20
N PHE A 126 -8.93 1.79 7.29
CA PHE A 126 -7.67 2.53 7.41
C PHE A 126 -6.92 2.04 8.64
N LEU A 127 -5.63 1.74 8.50
CA LEU A 127 -4.74 1.41 9.62
C LEU A 127 -3.39 2.11 9.46
N ALA A 128 -2.98 2.84 10.49
CA ALA A 128 -1.72 3.58 10.55
C ALA A 128 -1.03 3.45 11.92
N THR A 129 -0.97 2.24 12.47
CA THR A 129 -0.39 1.95 13.80
C THR A 129 1.11 2.08 13.75
N GLY A 130 1.69 2.86 14.65
CA GLY A 130 3.14 3.06 14.69
C GLY A 130 3.70 3.94 13.56
N ALA A 131 2.86 4.51 12.69
CA ALA A 131 3.27 5.59 11.80
C ALA A 131 3.46 6.88 12.63
N PRO A 132 4.56 7.64 12.46
CA PRO A 132 4.85 8.85 13.22
C PRO A 132 4.05 10.05 12.70
N LEU A 133 2.72 9.92 12.66
CA LEU A 133 1.82 10.98 12.19
C LEU A 133 2.04 12.25 13.02
N ALA A 134 2.21 13.38 12.34
CA ALA A 134 2.23 14.70 12.93
C ALA A 134 0.78 15.19 13.18
N GLU A 135 0.62 16.17 14.05
CA GLU A 135 -0.67 16.84 14.20
C GLU A 135 -1.04 17.63 12.93
N PRO A 136 -2.33 17.67 12.54
CA PRO A 136 -3.49 17.15 13.26
C PRO A 136 -3.81 15.67 12.97
N PHE A 137 -3.05 15.01 12.09
CA PHE A 137 -3.35 13.64 11.64
C PHE A 137 -3.24 12.60 12.76
N ALA A 138 -2.34 12.81 13.72
CA ALA A 138 -2.26 11.98 14.91
C ALA A 138 -3.56 11.99 15.71
N SER A 139 -4.13 13.17 15.96
CA SER A 139 -5.42 13.33 16.63
C SER A 139 -6.56 12.67 15.85
N TYR A 140 -6.65 12.89 14.54
CA TYR A 140 -7.69 12.28 13.68
C TYR A 140 -7.63 10.75 13.71
N ASN A 141 -6.43 10.17 13.58
CA ASN A 141 -6.24 8.71 13.66
C ASN A 141 -6.58 8.15 15.06
N ALA A 142 -6.27 8.89 16.13
CA ALA A 142 -6.59 8.48 17.50
C ALA A 142 -8.10 8.49 17.78
N GLU A 143 -8.84 9.49 17.27
CA GLU A 143 -10.30 9.56 17.34
C GLU A 143 -10.93 8.42 16.55
N TYR A 144 -10.51 8.24 15.29
CA TYR A 144 -10.98 7.16 14.44
C TYR A 144 -10.83 5.78 15.10
N ARG A 145 -9.70 5.50 15.78
CA ARG A 145 -9.50 4.24 16.50
C ARG A 145 -10.45 4.01 17.67
N LYS A 146 -10.90 5.08 18.32
CA LYS A 146 -11.82 4.99 19.45
C LYS A 146 -13.26 4.79 18.97
N GLU A 147 -13.64 5.50 17.91
CA GLU A 147 -15.03 5.52 17.45
C GLU A 147 -15.33 4.53 16.32
N LEU A 148 -14.30 4.09 15.60
CA LEU A 148 -14.38 3.24 14.41
C LEU A 148 -15.27 3.82 13.31
N ARG A 149 -15.34 5.15 13.22
CA ARG A 149 -16.11 5.90 12.22
C ARG A 149 -15.21 6.41 11.10
N ILE A 150 -15.06 5.61 10.04
CA ILE A 150 -14.16 5.94 8.92
C ILE A 150 -14.55 7.24 8.20
N SER A 151 -15.85 7.57 8.13
CA SER A 151 -16.31 8.80 7.49
C SER A 151 -15.80 10.05 8.20
N VAL A 152 -15.74 10.04 9.55
CA VAL A 152 -15.22 11.17 10.33
C VAL A 152 -13.74 11.40 10.01
N LEU A 153 -12.95 10.32 9.91
CA LEU A 153 -11.54 10.43 9.51
C LEU A 153 -11.40 11.03 8.11
N ILE A 154 -12.18 10.54 7.14
CA ILE A 154 -12.16 11.03 5.76
C ILE A 154 -12.48 12.53 5.73
N ASP A 155 -13.56 12.95 6.40
CA ASP A 155 -13.99 14.35 6.46
C ASP A 155 -12.90 15.24 7.07
N GLN A 156 -12.32 14.83 8.20
CA GLN A 156 -11.25 15.58 8.89
C GLN A 156 -10.00 15.75 8.02
N VAL A 157 -9.52 14.65 7.44
CA VAL A 157 -8.32 14.64 6.58
C VAL A 157 -8.55 15.47 5.32
N ASN A 158 -9.69 15.28 4.63
CA ASN A 158 -9.96 15.99 3.39
C ASN A 158 -10.21 17.48 3.63
N ALA A 159 -10.92 17.85 4.71
CA ALA A 159 -11.11 19.25 5.08
C ALA A 159 -9.80 19.96 5.44
N TYR A 160 -8.83 19.26 6.03
CA TYR A 160 -7.49 19.81 6.27
C TYR A 160 -6.82 20.20 4.93
N TRP A 161 -6.83 19.28 3.96
CA TRP A 161 -6.22 19.52 2.66
C TRP A 161 -6.98 20.56 1.83
N ASP A 162 -8.31 20.66 1.96
CA ASP A 162 -9.10 21.70 1.31
C ASP A 162 -8.72 23.10 1.83
N LYS A 163 -8.56 23.25 3.15
CA LYS A 163 -8.13 24.53 3.74
C LYS A 163 -6.75 24.95 3.28
N LEU A 164 -5.81 24.01 3.20
CA LEU A 164 -4.44 24.30 2.75
C LEU A 164 -4.38 24.71 1.26
N ALA A 165 -5.26 24.16 0.42
CA ALA A 165 -5.36 24.55 -0.98
C ALA A 165 -5.91 25.98 -1.18
N LEU A 166 -6.62 26.52 -0.17
CA LEU A 166 -7.25 27.83 -0.21
C LEU A 166 -6.40 28.95 0.43
N THR A 167 -5.29 28.62 1.09
CA THR A 167 -4.34 29.61 1.60
C THR A 167 -3.41 30.09 0.49
N PRO A 168 -3.44 31.38 0.09
CA PRO A 168 -2.48 31.94 -0.86
C PRO A 168 -1.07 31.90 -0.27
N VAL A 169 -0.07 31.57 -1.10
CA VAL A 169 1.36 31.66 -0.77
C VAL A 169 1.78 33.11 -0.58
#